data_AF-A0A7C4XI79-F1
#
_entry.id   AF-A0A7C4XI79-F1
#
_cell.length_a   1.000
_cell.length_b   1.000
_cell.length_c   1.000
_cell.angle_alpha   90.00
_cell.angle_beta   90.00
_cell.angle_gamma   90.00
#
_symmetry.space_group_name_H-M   'P 1'
#
loop_
_entity.id
_entity.type
_entity.pdbx_description
1 polymer ?
#
loop_
_entity_poly.entity_id
_entity_poly.type
_entity_poly.pdbx_seq_one_letter_code
_entity_poly.pdbx_strand_id
1 'polypeptide(L)'
;MAKNKKAGWNGFSLKPRKEMPAGLWMACSSCQQMLYRKTVEENLNVCPDCGCHFRVDGPTRVRQLADEGTFEEIGANLGSSDPLGFTWGDKSYKDRIGFDPSKTATHEA
;
A
#
# COMPACT_ATOMS: atom_id res chain seq x y z
N MET A 1 -14.40 -0.17 64.82
CA MET A 1 -14.70 0.01 63.38
C MET A 1 -13.45 -0.29 62.57
N ALA A 2 -13.36 -1.48 61.98
CA ALA A 2 -12.16 -1.92 61.27
C ALA A 2 -12.10 -1.28 59.88
N LYS A 3 -11.03 -0.51 59.62
CA LYS A 3 -10.79 0.13 58.32
C LYS A 3 -10.44 -0.94 57.29
N ASN A 4 -11.35 -1.18 56.34
CA ASN A 4 -11.15 -2.13 55.25
C ASN A 4 -10.08 -1.58 54.30
N LYS A 5 -8.94 -2.28 54.19
CA LYS A 5 -7.83 -1.88 53.32
C LYS A 5 -8.28 -2.03 51.86
N LYS A 6 -8.34 -0.92 51.11
CA LYS A 6 -8.61 -0.95 49.67
C LYS A 6 -7.54 -1.81 49.00
N ALA A 7 -7.96 -2.88 48.34
CA ALA A 7 -7.09 -3.73 47.55
C ALA A 7 -6.36 -2.86 46.51
N GLY A 8 -5.03 -2.91 46.55
CA GLY A 8 -4.17 -2.22 45.61
C GLY A 8 -4.50 -2.64 44.19
N TRP A 9 -4.53 -1.67 43.29
CA TRP A 9 -4.62 -1.93 41.87
C TRP A 9 -3.29 -2.53 41.40
N ASN A 10 -3.27 -3.85 41.24
CA ASN A 10 -2.13 -4.58 40.71
C ASN A 10 -2.23 -4.48 39.19
N GLY A 11 -1.58 -3.47 38.59
CA GLY A 11 -1.69 -3.07 37.18
C GLY A 11 -1.27 -4.08 36.11
N PHE A 12 -1.41 -5.38 36.34
CA PHE A 12 -1.18 -6.44 35.35
C PHE A 12 -2.52 -6.98 34.84
N SER A 13 -2.95 -6.48 33.68
CA SER A 13 -3.99 -7.12 32.89
C SER A 13 -3.47 -8.46 32.37
N LEU A 14 -4.05 -9.57 32.83
CA LEU A 14 -3.78 -10.93 32.32
C LEU A 14 -4.36 -11.17 30.91
N LYS A 15 -5.09 -10.21 30.35
CA LYS A 15 -5.58 -10.31 28.97
C LYS A 15 -4.44 -9.96 28.00
N PRO A 16 -4.14 -10.82 27.01
CA PRO A 16 -3.15 -10.50 26.00
C PRO A 16 -3.58 -9.20 25.30
N ARG A 17 -2.68 -8.23 25.22
CA ARG A 17 -2.95 -6.98 24.50
C ARG A 17 -3.08 -7.35 23.01
N LYS A 18 -4.23 -6.99 22.42
CA LYS A 18 -4.44 -7.11 20.98
C LYS A 18 -3.35 -6.28 20.30
N GLU A 19 -2.49 -6.94 19.53
CA GLU A 19 -1.41 -6.26 18.82
C GLU A 19 -2.01 -5.28 17.81
N MET A 20 -1.44 -4.08 17.78
CA MET A 20 -1.85 -3.03 16.86
C MET A 20 -1.46 -3.45 15.44
N PRO A 21 -2.38 -3.36 14.44
CA PRO A 21 -2.02 -3.66 13.06
C PRO A 21 -0.89 -2.75 12.57
N ALA A 22 0.15 -3.32 11.96
CA ALA A 22 1.18 -2.54 11.28
C ALA A 22 0.59 -1.83 10.04
N GLY A 23 1.15 -0.67 9.67
CA GLY A 23 0.81 0.02 8.41
C GLY A 23 -0.38 1.00 8.46
N LEU A 24 -0.92 1.32 9.64
CA LEU A 24 -1.98 2.32 9.82
C LEU A 24 -1.52 3.75 9.51
N TRP A 25 -0.23 4.03 9.68
CA TRP A 25 0.36 5.36 9.55
C TRP A 25 1.39 5.38 8.43
N MET A 26 1.46 6.49 7.71
CA MET A 26 2.43 6.75 6.66
C MET A 26 2.97 8.17 6.75
N ALA A 27 4.25 8.37 6.43
CA ALA A 27 4.85 9.70 6.37
C ALA A 27 4.71 10.29 4.96
N CYS A 28 4.36 11.57 4.87
CA CYS A 28 4.40 12.28 3.60
C CYS A 28 5.85 12.57 3.18
N SER A 29 6.22 12.26 1.94
CA SER A 29 7.56 12.53 1.40
C SER A 29 7.87 14.04 1.24
N SER A 30 6.84 14.88 1.15
CA SER A 30 6.99 16.33 0.95
C SER A 30 6.97 17.11 2.27
N CYS A 31 5.90 16.98 3.08
CA CYS A 31 5.76 17.75 4.32
C CYS A 31 6.19 16.99 5.60
N GLN A 32 6.61 15.72 5.47
CA GLN A 32 7.04 14.85 6.58
C GLN A 32 6.01 14.64 7.69
N GLN A 33 4.74 15.03 7.47
CA GLN A 33 3.66 14.76 8.40
C GLN A 33 3.30 13.28 8.45
N MET A 34 2.94 12.82 9.65
CA MET A 34 2.42 11.48 9.89
C MET A 34 0.92 11.46 9.60
N LEU A 35 0.55 10.77 8.53
CA LEU A 35 -0.81 10.69 8.03
C LEU A 35 -1.40 9.32 8.33
N TYR A 36 -2.71 9.28 8.59
CA TYR A 36 -3.44 8.04 8.67
C TYR A 36 -3.71 7.51 7.26
N ARG A 37 -3.30 6.28 6.98
CA ARG A 37 -3.31 5.70 5.63
C ARG A 37 -4.70 5.73 4.99
N LYS A 38 -5.76 5.40 5.75
CA LYS A 38 -7.13 5.41 5.22
C LYS A 38 -7.58 6.79 4.78
N THR A 39 -7.24 7.83 5.54
CA THR A 39 -7.60 9.22 5.19
C THR A 39 -6.92 9.64 3.89
N VAL A 40 -5.68 9.19 3.66
CA VAL A 40 -4.97 9.42 2.40
C VAL A 40 -5.62 8.66 1.24
N GLU A 41 -6.00 7.40 1.45
CA GLU A 41 -6.68 6.57 0.43
C GLU A 41 -8.07 7.14 0.07
N GLU A 42 -8.84 7.60 1.05
CA GLU A 42 -10.13 8.29 0.86
C GLU A 42 -9.96 9.62 0.11
N ASN A 43 -8.86 10.34 0.36
CA ASN A 43 -8.48 11.56 -0.35
C ASN A 43 -7.73 11.28 -1.67
N LEU A 44 -8.06 10.17 -2.34
CA LEU A 44 -7.50 9.76 -3.65
C LEU A 44 -5.97 9.65 -3.69
N ASN A 45 -5.34 9.29 -2.58
CA ASN A 45 -3.89 9.28 -2.41
C ASN A 45 -3.23 10.66 -2.57
N VAL A 46 -3.88 11.69 -2.04
CA VAL A 46 -3.33 13.06 -1.94
C VAL A 46 -3.15 13.43 -0.47
N CYS A 47 -2.01 14.03 -0.15
CA CYS A 47 -1.74 14.54 1.18
C CYS A 47 -2.73 15.66 1.54
N PRO A 48 -3.50 15.54 2.65
CA PRO A 48 -4.47 16.55 3.04
C PRO A 48 -3.80 17.87 3.51
N ASP A 49 -2.57 17.79 4.02
CA ASP A 49 -1.87 18.97 4.58
C ASP A 49 -1.13 19.80 3.53
N CYS A 50 -0.52 19.14 2.52
CA CYS A 50 0.33 19.83 1.54
C CYS A 50 -0.07 19.61 0.07
N GLY A 51 -1.05 18.77 -0.23
CA GLY A 51 -1.49 18.49 -1.60
C GLY A 51 -0.53 17.64 -2.44
N CYS A 52 0.54 17.12 -1.84
CA CYS A 52 1.45 16.20 -2.53
C CYS A 52 0.73 14.92 -2.95
N HIS A 53 0.93 14.50 -4.20
CA HIS A 53 0.32 13.29 -4.76
C HIS A 53 1.21 12.09 -4.50
N PHE A 54 0.65 11.03 -3.93
CA PHE A 54 1.34 9.76 -3.75
C PHE A 54 1.25 8.92 -5.03
N ARG A 55 2.18 7.96 -5.18
CA ARG A 55 2.13 6.99 -6.27
C ARG A 55 0.90 6.08 -6.09
N VAL A 56 0.18 5.86 -7.18
CA VAL A 56 -1.01 5.00 -7.23
C VAL A 56 -0.80 3.97 -8.33
N ASP A 57 -1.15 2.72 -8.06
CA ASP A 57 -1.06 1.63 -9.02
C ASP A 57 -2.16 1.75 -10.09
N GLY A 58 -1.90 1.22 -11.29
CA GLY A 58 -2.87 1.24 -12.41
C GLY A 58 -4.28 0.79 -12.02
N PRO A 59 -4.47 -0.39 -11.40
CA PRO A 59 -5.79 -0.87 -10.99
C PRO A 59 -6.50 0.04 -9.97
N THR A 60 -5.73 0.67 -9.08
CA THR A 60 -6.28 1.61 -8.11
C THR A 60 -6.73 2.89 -8.80
N ARG A 61 -5.96 3.41 -9.77
CA ARG A 61 -6.35 4.59 -10.54
C ARG A 61 -7.60 4.33 -11.39
N VAL A 62 -7.71 3.15 -12.01
CA VAL A 62 -8.91 2.75 -12.77
C VAL A 62 -10.16 2.80 -11.88
N ARG A 63 -10.10 2.24 -10.67
CA ARG A 63 -11.22 2.28 -9.70
C ARG A 63 -11.60 3.70 -9.26
N GLN A 64 -10.68 4.65 -9.30
CA GLN A 64 -10.95 6.05 -8.97
C GLN A 64 -11.65 6.81 -10.09
N LEU A 65 -11.49 6.37 -11.35
CA LEU A 65 -11.94 7.08 -12.54
C LEU A 65 -13.18 6.46 -13.19
N ALA A 66 -13.28 5.13 -13.19
CA ALA A 66 -14.39 4.39 -13.78
C ALA A 66 -15.50 4.17 -12.76
N ASP A 67 -16.74 4.14 -13.24
CA ASP A 67 -17.90 3.77 -12.42
C ASP A 67 -17.79 2.32 -11.97
N GLU A 68 -18.30 2.02 -10.77
CA GLU A 68 -18.20 0.69 -10.18
C GLU A 68 -18.81 -0.38 -11.10
N GLY A 69 -18.01 -1.41 -11.41
CA GLY A 69 -18.44 -2.55 -12.24
C GLY A 69 -18.50 -2.28 -13.74
N THR A 70 -18.12 -1.09 -14.21
CA THR A 70 -18.16 -0.73 -15.65
C THR A 70 -16.85 -0.97 -16.40
N PHE A 71 -15.74 -1.14 -15.66
CA PHE A 71 -14.43 -1.32 -16.27
C PHE A 71 -14.24 -2.74 -16.81
N GLU A 72 -13.93 -2.84 -18.10
CA GLU A 72 -13.51 -4.07 -18.76
C GLU A 72 -12.05 -3.95 -19.19
N GLU A 73 -11.20 -4.87 -18.70
CA GLU A 73 -9.79 -4.89 -19.05
C GLU A 73 -9.59 -5.43 -20.48
N ILE A 74 -8.85 -4.69 -21.29
CA ILE A 74 -8.54 -5.06 -22.67
C ILE A 74 -7.07 -5.47 -22.74
N GLY A 75 -6.80 -6.66 -23.32
CA GLY A 75 -5.42 -7.10 -23.54
C GLY A 75 -4.70 -7.62 -22.30
N ALA A 76 -5.42 -8.16 -21.31
CA ALA A 76 -4.84 -8.68 -20.07
C ALA A 76 -3.69 -9.67 -20.26
N ASN A 77 -3.68 -10.42 -21.38
CA ASN A 77 -2.64 -11.41 -21.70
C ASN A 77 -1.50 -10.85 -22.57
N LEU A 78 -1.47 -9.54 -22.82
CA LEU A 78 -0.40 -8.91 -23.58
C LEU A 78 0.86 -8.82 -22.73
N GLY A 79 2.00 -9.18 -23.32
CA GLY A 79 3.29 -9.12 -22.66
C GLY A 79 4.40 -8.80 -23.65
N SER A 80 5.47 -8.20 -23.14
CA SER A 80 6.63 -7.80 -23.91
C SER A 80 7.41 -9.02 -24.39
N SER A 81 7.77 -8.98 -25.66
CA SER A 81 8.72 -9.92 -26.26
C SER A 81 10.05 -9.21 -26.53
N ASP A 82 11.12 -9.99 -26.66
CA ASP A 82 12.46 -9.47 -26.96
C ASP A 82 12.92 -9.93 -28.37
N PRO A 83 12.42 -9.29 -29.44
CA PRO A 83 12.82 -9.64 -30.82
C PRO A 83 14.24 -9.15 -31.17
N LEU A 84 14.76 -8.16 -30.44
CA LEU A 84 16.08 -7.57 -30.68
C LEU A 84 17.21 -8.31 -29.95
N GLY A 85 16.88 -9.22 -29.02
CA GLY A 85 17.87 -9.88 -28.16
C GLY A 85 18.62 -8.86 -27.31
N PHE A 86 17.92 -7.86 -26.80
CA PHE A 86 18.55 -6.69 -26.19
C PHE A 86 19.25 -7.05 -24.88
N THR A 87 20.54 -6.69 -24.78
CA THR A 87 21.38 -6.91 -23.59
C THR A 87 21.95 -5.59 -23.11
N TRP A 88 21.91 -5.35 -21.80
CA TRP A 88 22.54 -4.17 -21.20
C TRP A 88 23.30 -4.56 -19.92
N GLY A 89 24.62 -4.39 -19.96
CA GLY A 89 25.52 -4.93 -18.94
C GLY A 89 25.40 -6.45 -18.86
N ASP A 90 25.28 -6.99 -17.65
CA ASP A 90 25.23 -8.43 -17.40
C ASP A 90 23.81 -9.03 -17.47
N LYS A 91 22.78 -8.25 -17.85
CA LYS A 91 21.37 -8.70 -17.85
C LYS A 91 20.75 -8.54 -19.23
N SER A 92 20.07 -9.59 -19.70
CA SER A 92 19.23 -9.52 -20.90
C SER A 92 17.88 -8.86 -20.59
N TYR A 93 17.21 -8.34 -21.61
CA TYR A 93 15.87 -7.78 -21.45
C TYR A 93 14.86 -8.85 -21.01
N LYS A 94 14.98 -10.09 -21.50
CA LYS A 94 14.20 -11.24 -21.03
C LYS A 94 14.30 -11.45 -19.52
N ASP A 95 15.49 -11.29 -18.95
CA ASP A 95 15.70 -11.42 -17.49
C ASP A 95 15.03 -10.29 -16.69
N ARG A 96 14.78 -9.13 -17.33
CA ARG A 96 14.17 -7.95 -16.70
C ARG A 96 12.64 -7.96 -16.79
N ILE A 97 12.08 -8.49 -17.88
CA ILE A 97 10.63 -8.60 -18.09
C ILE A 97 9.99 -9.63 -17.14
N GLY A 98 10.78 -10.54 -16.56
CA GLY A 98 10.30 -11.59 -15.67
C GLY A 98 9.22 -11.09 -14.71
N PHE A 99 7.98 -11.50 -14.97
CA PHE A 99 6.82 -11.10 -14.18
C PHE A 99 7.00 -11.57 -12.73
N ASP A 100 7.03 -10.63 -11.80
CA ASP A 100 7.10 -10.90 -10.37
C ASP A 100 5.79 -10.46 -9.71
N PRO A 101 4.85 -11.39 -9.46
CA PRO A 101 3.55 -11.07 -8.88
C PRO A 101 3.67 -10.50 -7.45
N SER A 102 4.83 -10.64 -6.80
CA SER A 102 5.08 -10.03 -5.49
C SER A 102 5.36 -8.53 -5.56
N LYS A 103 5.77 -8.02 -6.74
CA LYS A 103 6.13 -6.62 -6.95
C LYS A 103 5.06 -5.84 -7.70
N THR A 104 4.44 -6.46 -8.71
CA THR A 104 3.47 -5.80 -9.58
C THR A 104 2.40 -6.80 -10.02
N ALA A 105 1.15 -6.38 -9.96
CA ALA A 105 0.00 -7.21 -10.37
C ALA A 105 -0.27 -7.18 -11.89
N THR A 106 0.53 -6.46 -12.67
CA THR A 106 0.32 -6.24 -14.11
C THR A 106 1.43 -6.91 -14.95
N HIS A 107 1.05 -7.41 -16.13
CA HIS A 107 1.98 -8.02 -17.08
C HIS A 107 2.91 -7.01 -17.76
N GLU A 108 2.45 -5.77 -17.87
CA GLU A 108 3.15 -4.62 -18.45
C GLU A 108 3.06 -3.40 -17.52
N ALA A 109 3.88 -2.39 -17.81
CA ALA A 109 3.97 -1.15 -17.03
C ALA A 109 2.75 -0.22 -17.22
#